data_AF-A0A3A4N902-F1
#
_entry.id   AF-A0A3A4N902-F1
#
_cell.length_a   1.000
_cell.length_b   1.000
_cell.length_c   1.000
_cell.angle_alpha   90.00
_cell.angle_beta   90.00
_cell.angle_gamma   90.00
#
_symmetry.space_group_name_H-M   'P 1'
#
loop_
_entity.id
_entity.type
_entity.pdbx_description
1 polymer ?
#
loop_
_entity_poly.entity_id
_entity_poly.type
_entity_poly.pdbx_seq_one_letter_code
_entity_poly.pdbx_strand_id
1 'polypeptide(L)'
;MIIGLWGRSGAGSVLVWPVPDIVRAQLSIGGLLVGLLDIYSWLIIARVIISWVGLSPANPVVRFLQAATDPILTPIQNVIPPLGGVIDISPIIAFIFVQMLRTVIIRVFFG
;
A
#
# COMPACT_ATOMS: atom_id res chain seq x y z
N MET A 1 15.74 55.81 -10.10
CA MET A 1 17.01 55.36 -9.50
C MET A 1 17.20 53.91 -9.89
N ILE A 2 17.99 53.70 -10.94
CA ILE A 2 18.28 52.41 -11.55
C ILE A 2 19.53 51.84 -10.87
N ILE A 3 19.48 50.56 -10.49
CA ILE A 3 20.63 49.66 -10.48
C ILE A 3 20.05 48.32 -10.94
N GLY A 4 20.42 47.75 -12.08
CA GLY A 4 21.67 47.87 -12.81
C GLY A 4 22.05 46.44 -13.19
N LEU A 5 21.99 46.15 -14.48
CA LEU A 5 22.15 44.86 -15.14
C LEU A 5 23.40 44.07 -14.70
N TRP A 6 23.21 42.80 -14.33
CA TRP A 6 24.18 41.71 -14.55
C TRP A 6 23.36 40.45 -14.82
N GLY A 7 23.31 39.91 -16.03
CA GLY A 7 24.39 39.19 -16.68
C GLY A 7 23.78 37.88 -17.19
N ARG A 8 23.24 37.91 -18.41
CA ARG A 8 22.66 36.75 -19.09
C ARG A 8 23.82 35.86 -19.57
N SER A 9 24.19 34.85 -18.79
CA SER A 9 25.13 33.82 -19.22
C SER A 9 24.79 32.44 -18.65
N GLY A 10 24.06 31.65 -19.44
CA GLY A 10 24.43 30.25 -19.73
C GLY A 10 24.37 29.17 -18.65
N ALA A 11 23.92 29.41 -17.41
CA ALA A 11 23.83 28.35 -16.40
C ALA A 11 22.41 27.77 -16.33
N GLY A 12 22.08 26.85 -17.24
CA GLY A 12 20.83 26.08 -17.25
C GLY A 12 20.71 25.07 -16.10
N SER A 13 21.17 25.40 -14.88
CA SER A 13 21.27 24.48 -13.75
C SER A 13 21.06 25.14 -12.37
N VAL A 14 20.59 26.40 -12.30
CA VAL A 14 20.65 27.20 -11.05
C VAL A 14 19.47 26.97 -10.07
N LEU A 15 18.43 26.20 -10.40
CA LEU A 15 17.27 26.04 -9.49
C LEU A 15 16.77 24.59 -9.32
N VAL A 16 17.62 23.57 -9.49
CA VAL A 16 17.33 22.24 -8.95
C VAL A 16 17.65 22.30 -7.46
N TRP A 17 16.70 22.73 -6.64
CA TRP A 17 16.89 22.78 -5.19
C TRP A 17 17.33 21.39 -4.69
N PRO A 18 18.49 21.27 -3.99
CA PRO A 18 18.94 20.00 -3.48
C PRO A 18 18.02 19.61 -2.31
N VAL A 19 17.02 18.78 -2.60
CA VAL A 19 16.24 18.13 -1.55
C VAL A 19 17.22 17.34 -0.69
N PRO A 20 17.30 17.56 0.63
CA PRO A 20 18.23 16.83 1.49
C PRO A 20 18.09 15.31 1.30
N ASP A 21 19.20 14.57 1.30
CA ASP A 21 19.20 13.10 1.14
C ASP A 21 18.23 12.39 2.09
N ILE A 22 18.13 12.90 3.32
CA ILE A 22 17.23 12.38 4.34
C ILE A 22 15.75 12.51 3.92
N VAL A 23 15.36 13.62 3.28
CA VAL A 23 14.00 13.82 2.80
C VAL A 23 13.71 12.88 1.63
N ARG A 24 14.68 12.69 0.71
CA ARG A 24 14.53 11.71 -0.38
C ARG A 24 14.34 10.29 0.15
N ALA A 25 15.18 9.88 1.10
CA ALA A 25 15.10 8.57 1.73
C ALA A 25 13.75 8.37 2.44
N GLN A 26 13.27 9.37 3.19
CA GLN A 26 11.95 9.35 3.83
C GLN A 26 10.84 9.12 2.78
N LEU A 27 10.80 9.90 1.70
CA LEU A 27 9.78 9.78 0.66
C LEU A 27 9.83 8.42 -0.04
N SER A 28 11.03 7.90 -0.33
CA SER A 28 11.20 6.58 -0.94
C SER A 28 10.72 5.46 -0.02
N ILE A 29 11.08 5.49 1.27
CA ILE A 29 10.64 4.50 2.25
C ILE A 29 9.12 4.55 2.40
N GLY A 30 8.54 5.74 2.60
CA GLY A 30 7.10 5.92 2.68
C GLY A 30 6.38 5.39 1.44
N GLY A 31 6.92 5.67 0.25
CA GLY A 31 6.36 5.22 -1.02
C GLY A 31 6.38 3.70 -1.16
N LEU A 32 7.48 3.04 -0.78
CA LEU A 32 7.59 1.59 -0.78
C LEU A 32 6.59 0.95 0.18
N LEU A 33 6.45 1.47 1.40
CA LEU A 33 5.49 0.97 2.38
C LEU A 33 4.05 1.09 1.87
N VAL A 34 3.68 2.25 1.32
CA VAL A 34 2.35 2.46 0.73
C VAL A 34 2.12 1.50 -0.45
N GLY A 35 3.10 1.35 -1.34
CA GLY A 35 3.01 0.43 -2.47
C GLY A 35 2.83 -1.03 -2.05
N LEU A 36 3.51 -1.47 -0.98
CA LEU A 36 3.32 -2.82 -0.42
C LEU A 36 1.92 -3.00 0.15
N LEU A 37 1.37 -2.01 0.85
CA LEU A 37 -0.01 -2.06 1.36
C LEU A 37 -1.04 -2.05 0.22
N ASP A 38 -0.77 -1.34 -0.88
CA ASP A 38 -1.61 -1.34 -2.08
C ASP A 38 -1.63 -2.73 -2.72
N ILE A 39 -0.46 -3.35 -2.91
CA ILE A 39 -0.36 -4.74 -3.40
C ILE A 39 -1.12 -5.69 -2.48
N TYR A 40 -0.94 -5.56 -1.17
CA TYR A 40 -1.63 -6.42 -0.20
C TYR A 40 -3.15 -6.24 -0.24
N SER A 41 -3.64 -5.01 -0.41
CA SER A 41 -5.05 -4.71 -0.60
C SER A 41 -5.62 -5.43 -1.83
N TRP A 42 -4.86 -5.47 -2.94
CA TRP A 42 -5.25 -6.24 -4.12
C TRP A 42 -5.27 -7.74 -3.88
N LEU A 43 -4.36 -8.29 -3.07
CA LEU A 43 -4.39 -9.71 -2.68
C LEU A 43 -5.66 -10.04 -1.89
N ILE A 44 -6.08 -9.17 -0.96
CA ILE A 44 -7.34 -9.34 -0.22
C ILE A 44 -8.54 -9.29 -1.17
N ILE A 45 -8.58 -8.34 -2.12
CA ILE A 45 -9.64 -8.27 -3.13
C ILE A 45 -9.68 -9.55 -3.97
N ALA A 46 -8.52 -10.02 -4.43
CA ALA A 46 -8.41 -11.28 -5.17
C ALA A 46 -8.91 -12.48 -4.36
N ARG A 47 -8.64 -12.51 -3.05
CA ARG A 47 -9.15 -13.54 -2.12
C ARG A 47 -10.69 -13.57 -2.10
N VAL A 48 -11.32 -12.39 -2.03
CA VAL A 48 -12.79 -12.25 -2.07
C VAL A 48 -13.34 -12.70 -3.43
N ILE A 49 -12.73 -12.27 -4.53
CA ILE A 49 -13.18 -12.67 -5.88
C ILE A 49 -13.10 -14.19 -6.05
N ILE A 50 -11.99 -14.82 -5.64
CA ILE A 50 -11.83 -16.28 -5.71
C ILE A 50 -12.90 -17.00 -4.89
N SER A 51 -13.26 -16.45 -3.71
CA SER A 51 -14.32 -17.03 -2.89
C SER A 51 -15.69 -17.04 -3.59
N TRP A 52 -15.98 -16.04 -4.43
CA TRP A 52 -17.23 -15.98 -5.21
C TRP A 52 -17.20 -16.82 -6.48
N VAL A 53 -16.05 -16.91 -7.14
CA VAL A 53 -15.90 -17.74 -8.35
C VAL A 53 -15.89 -19.24 -8.00
N GLY A 54 -15.50 -19.60 -6.76
CA GLY A 54 -15.49 -20.99 -6.31
C GLY A 54 -14.38 -21.82 -6.96
N LEU A 55 -13.19 -21.24 -7.14
CA LEU A 55 -12.04 -21.98 -7.70
C LEU A 55 -11.58 -23.10 -6.76
N SER A 56 -11.11 -24.20 -7.35
CA SER A 56 -10.58 -25.35 -6.59
C SER A 56 -9.39 -24.95 -5.69
N PRO A 57 -9.37 -25.37 -4.41
CA PRO A 57 -8.23 -25.14 -3.51
C PRO A 57 -6.90 -25.73 -4.00
N ALA A 58 -6.93 -26.70 -4.91
CA ALA A 58 -5.72 -27.27 -5.51
C ALA A 58 -5.03 -26.32 -6.50
N ASN A 59 -5.71 -25.27 -6.96
CA ASN A 59 -5.16 -24.31 -7.89
C ASN A 59 -3.98 -23.56 -7.25
N PRO A 60 -2.81 -23.48 -7.90
CA PRO A 60 -1.62 -22.82 -7.35
C PRO A 60 -1.86 -21.34 -7.00
N VAL A 61 -2.71 -20.64 -7.75
CA VAL A 61 -3.05 -19.24 -7.48
C VAL A 61 -3.87 -19.11 -6.19
N VAL A 62 -4.82 -20.02 -5.97
CA VAL A 62 -5.62 -20.06 -4.73
C VAL A 62 -4.73 -20.33 -3.53
N ARG A 63 -3.82 -21.31 -3.65
CA ARG A 63 -2.85 -21.63 -2.59
C ARG A 63 -1.90 -20.48 -2.28
N PHE A 64 -1.44 -19.77 -3.30
CA PHE A 64 -0.61 -18.59 -3.11
C PHE A 64 -1.37 -17.49 -2.36
N LEU A 65 -2.61 -17.20 -2.76
CA LEU A 65 -3.42 -16.18 -2.10
C LEU A 65 -3.76 -16.57 -0.67
N GLN A 66 -4.07 -17.83 -0.41
CA GLN A 66 -4.19 -18.39 0.95
C GLN A 66 -2.92 -18.12 1.75
N ALA A 67 -1.78 -18.63 1.30
CA ALA A 67 -0.51 -18.48 2.01
C ALA A 67 -0.13 -17.00 2.28
N ALA A 68 -0.43 -16.10 1.34
CA ALA A 68 -0.12 -14.68 1.48
C ALA A 68 -1.09 -13.93 2.41
N THR A 69 -2.37 -14.32 2.46
CA THR A 69 -3.41 -13.59 3.21
C THR A 69 -3.74 -14.20 4.56
N ASP A 70 -3.61 -15.52 4.72
CA ASP A 70 -3.97 -16.27 5.93
C ASP A 70 -3.25 -15.79 7.21
N PRO A 71 -1.96 -15.37 7.20
CA PRO A 71 -1.33 -14.83 8.41
C PRO A 71 -2.06 -13.64 9.05
N ILE A 72 -2.81 -12.86 8.25
CA ILE A 72 -3.63 -11.75 8.74
C ILE A 72 -5.10 -12.16 8.88
N LEU A 73 -5.62 -12.98 7.96
CA LEU A 73 -7.03 -13.40 7.99
C LEU A 73 -7.34 -14.41 9.09
N THR A 74 -6.47 -15.38 9.36
CA THR A 74 -6.71 -16.43 10.37
C THR A 74 -6.90 -15.86 11.78
N PRO A 75 -6.09 -14.90 12.27
CA PRO A 75 -6.37 -14.25 13.55
C PRO A 75 -7.74 -13.57 13.61
N ILE A 76 -8.19 -12.96 12.50
CA ILE A 76 -9.51 -12.30 12.42
C ILE A 76 -10.63 -13.35 12.44
N GLN A 77 -10.48 -14.43 11.68
CA GLN A 77 -11.42 -15.56 11.63
C GLN A 77 -11.58 -16.25 12.99
N ASN A 78 -10.53 -16.27 13.81
CA ASN A 78 -10.61 -16.82 15.17
C ASN A 78 -11.49 -15.96 16.10
N VAL A 79 -11.61 -14.66 15.84
CA VAL A 79 -12.44 -13.74 16.63
C VAL A 79 -13.85 -13.67 16.04
N ILE A 80 -13.98 -13.65 14.71
CA ILE A 80 -15.24 -13.56 13.98
C ILE A 80 -15.27 -14.70 12.96
N PRO A 81 -15.77 -15.89 13.36
CA PRO A 81 -15.86 -17.02 12.47
C PRO A 81 -16.75 -16.72 11.25
N PRO A 82 -16.50 -17.38 10.09
CA PRO A 82 -17.34 -17.24 8.91
C PRO A 82 -18.82 -17.53 9.23
N LEU A 83 -19.72 -16.65 8.79
CA LEU A 83 -21.14 -16.81 9.01
C LEU A 83 -21.65 -18.03 8.22
N GLY A 84 -22.17 -19.02 8.94
CA GLY A 84 -22.68 -20.27 8.37
C GLY A 84 -21.63 -21.11 7.63
N GLY A 85 -20.33 -20.83 7.82
CA GLY A 85 -19.24 -21.52 7.12
C GLY A 85 -19.07 -21.15 5.65
N VAL A 86 -19.85 -20.19 5.14
CA VAL A 86 -19.88 -19.82 3.71
C VAL A 86 -19.46 -18.37 3.49
N ILE A 87 -19.86 -17.45 4.37
CA ILE A 87 -19.58 -16.02 4.21
C ILE A 87 -18.47 -15.60 5.19
N ASP A 88 -17.26 -15.43 4.66
CA ASP A 88 -16.13 -14.92 5.41
C ASP A 88 -16.06 -13.38 5.31
N ILE A 89 -16.30 -12.69 6.43
CA ILE A 89 -16.23 -11.23 6.54
C ILE A 89 -14.79 -10.77 6.85
N SER A 90 -13.90 -11.69 7.25
CA SER A 90 -12.52 -11.39 7.64
C SER A 90 -11.73 -10.62 6.57
N PRO A 91 -11.86 -10.90 5.26
CA PRO A 91 -11.23 -10.11 4.22
C PRO A 91 -11.63 -8.63 4.23
N ILE A 92 -12.90 -8.32 4.54
CA ILE A 92 -13.38 -6.94 4.61
C ILE A 92 -12.74 -6.22 5.81
N ILE A 93 -12.67 -6.89 6.96
CA ILE A 93 -12.05 -6.33 8.17
C ILE A 93 -10.56 -6.09 7.94
N ALA A 94 -9.86 -7.06 7.35
CA ALA A 94 -8.46 -6.92 7.00
C ALA A 94 -8.24 -5.77 6.01
N PHE A 95 -9.11 -5.63 5.01
CA PHE A 95 -9.03 -4.54 4.04
C PHE A 95 -9.15 -3.17 4.74
N ILE A 96 -10.17 -2.99 5.61
CA ILE A 96 -10.35 -1.74 6.35
C ILE A 96 -9.11 -1.43 7.19
N PHE A 97 -8.58 -2.42 7.91
CA PHE A 97 -7.37 -2.26 8.72
C PHE A 97 -6.16 -1.82 7.88
N VAL A 98 -5.95 -2.47 6.73
CA VAL A 98 -4.86 -2.12 5.79
C VAL A 98 -5.03 -0.68 5.28
N GLN A 99 -6.24 -0.25 4.95
CA GLN A 99 -6.49 1.13 4.50
C GLN A 99 -6.29 2.17 5.60
N MET A 100 -6.62 1.85 6.84
CA MET A 100 -6.31 2.69 7.99
C MET A 100 -4.79 2.85 8.15
N LEU A 101 -4.04 1.73 8.13
CA LEU A 101 -2.57 1.77 8.20
C LEU A 101 -1.97 2.59 7.06
N ARG A 102 -2.46 2.39 5.83
CA ARG A 102 -2.03 3.15 4.65
C ARG A 102 -2.22 4.65 4.84
N THR A 103 -3.37 5.06 5.36
CA THR A 103 -3.68 6.48 5.61
C THR A 103 -2.75 7.06 6.67
N VAL A 104 -2.45 6.31 7.74
CA VAL A 104 -1.50 6.73 8.77
C VAL A 104 -0.10 6.90 8.18
N ILE A 105 0.39 5.94 7.40
CA ILE A 105 1.72 6.01 6.76
C ILE A 105 1.80 7.22 5.83
N ILE A 106 0.77 7.46 5.01
CA ILE A 106 0.76 8.62 4.12
C ILE A 106 0.89 9.92 4.91
N ARG A 107 0.11 10.06 6.00
CA ARG A 107 0.14 11.26 6.84
C ARG A 107 1.50 11.45 7.53
N VAL A 108 2.15 10.38 7.96
CA VAL A 108 3.44 10.45 8.66
C VAL A 108 4.60 10.77 7.72
N PHE A 109 4.59 10.23 6.50
CA PHE A 109 5.72 10.35 5.57
C PHE A 109 5.60 11.51 4.57
N PHE A 110 4.38 11.92 4.23
CA PHE A 110 4.09 12.91 3.18
C PHE A 110 3.23 14.11 3.65
N GLY A 111 2.80 14.11 4.92
CA GLY A 111 2.14 15.26 5.55
C GLY A 111 3.16 16.23 6.14
#